data_AF-A0A2V8PPS6-F1
#
_entry.id   AF-A0A2V8PPS6-F1
#
_cell.length_a   1.000
_cell.length_b   1.000
_cell.length_c   1.000
_cell.angle_alpha   90.00
_cell.angle_beta   90.00
_cell.angle_gamma   90.00
#
_symmetry.space_group_name_H-M   'P 1'
#
loop_
_entity.id
_entity.type
_entity.pdbx_description
1 polymer ?
#
loop_
_entity_poly.entity_id
_entity_poly.type
_entity_poly.pdbx_seq_one_letter_code
_entity_poly.pdbx_strand_id
1 'polypeptide(L)'
;MILIDVNVLLYASNSSSEHHRRAKEWLQKVLSKPEQVRFAWITILAFLRISTNHRAFPKPLSIKEALTIVAEWLALSNVQILDPSERHFEILSSARYSLSSRGSGR
;
A
#
# COMPACT_ATOMS: atom_id res chain seq x y z
N MET A 1 4.74 -5.98 12.36
CA MET A 1 4.10 -4.77 11.80
C MET A 1 4.13 -4.89 10.28
N ILE A 2 2.99 -4.68 9.61
CA ILE A 2 2.90 -4.73 8.15
C ILE A 2 2.66 -3.31 7.62
N LEU A 3 3.45 -2.87 6.65
CA LEU A 3 3.20 -1.65 5.88
C LEU A 3 2.74 -2.06 4.48
N ILE A 4 1.53 -1.63 4.08
CA ILE A 4 0.93 -2.08 2.83
C ILE A 4 1.45 -1.24 1.66
N ASP A 5 1.84 -1.93 0.58
CA ASP A 5 2.22 -1.34 -0.70
C ASP A 5 0.99 -1.15 -1.60
N VAL A 6 1.04 -0.15 -2.49
CA VAL A 6 -0.07 0.19 -3.39
C VAL A 6 -0.41 -0.96 -4.35
N ASN A 7 0.57 -1.74 -4.80
CA ASN A 7 0.31 -2.82 -5.76
C ASN A 7 -0.62 -3.88 -5.19
N VAL A 8 -0.49 -4.20 -3.89
CA VAL A 8 -1.38 -5.15 -3.23
C VAL A 8 -2.82 -4.65 -3.25
N LEU A 9 -3.03 -3.36 -2.97
CA LEU A 9 -4.34 -2.73 -2.99
C LEU A 9 -4.95 -2.73 -4.40
N LEU A 10 -4.16 -2.36 -5.40
CA LEU A 10 -4.59 -2.34 -6.80
C LEU A 10 -4.97 -3.73 -7.30
N TYR A 11 -4.19 -4.77 -6.96
CA TYR A 11 -4.54 -6.14 -7.31
C TYR A 11 -5.80 -6.61 -6.58
N ALA A 12 -5.91 -6.32 -5.28
CA ALA A 12 -7.09 -6.68 -4.50
C ALA A 12 -8.39 -6.01 -5.02
N SER A 13 -8.30 -4.83 -5.65
CA SER A 13 -9.44 -4.11 -6.23
C SER A 13 -9.67 -4.35 -7.72
N ASN A 14 -8.71 -4.94 -8.45
CA ASN A 14 -8.84 -5.19 -9.89
C ASN A 14 -9.21 -6.66 -10.17
N SER A 15 -10.48 -6.96 -10.42
CA SER A 15 -10.93 -8.33 -10.73
C SER A 15 -10.36 -8.92 -12.03
N SER A 16 -9.78 -8.09 -12.89
CA SER A 16 -9.09 -8.52 -14.12
C SER A 16 -7.60 -8.79 -13.92
N SER A 17 -7.03 -8.55 -12.73
CA SER A 17 -5.64 -8.91 -12.42
C SER A 17 -5.52 -10.41 -12.14
N GLU A 18 -4.50 -11.06 -12.69
CA GLU A 18 -4.15 -12.45 -12.35
C GLU A 18 -3.84 -12.65 -10.86
N HIS A 19 -3.41 -11.58 -10.19
CA HIS A 19 -3.10 -11.58 -8.76
C HIS A 19 -4.32 -11.27 -7.89
N HIS A 20 -5.48 -10.95 -8.47
CA HIS A 20 -6.65 -10.46 -7.75
C HIS A 20 -7.04 -11.34 -6.57
N ARG A 21 -7.28 -12.62 -6.84
CA ARG A 21 -7.75 -13.57 -5.84
C ARG A 21 -6.76 -13.68 -4.67
N ARG A 22 -5.47 -13.86 -4.99
CA ARG A 22 -4.41 -13.99 -3.98
C ARG A 22 -4.24 -12.71 -3.17
N ALA A 23 -4.26 -11.54 -3.81
CA ALA A 23 -4.11 -10.25 -3.14
C ALA A 23 -5.31 -9.95 -2.23
N LYS A 24 -6.54 -10.20 -2.72
CA LYS A 24 -7.77 -10.01 -1.96
C LYS A 24 -7.82 -10.91 -0.72
N GLU A 25 -7.57 -12.22 -0.89
CA GLU A 25 -7.53 -13.19 0.22
C GLU A 25 -6.47 -12.81 1.26
N TRP A 26 -5.26 -12.45 0.79
CA TRP A 26 -4.18 -12.04 1.69
C TRP A 26 -4.52 -10.75 2.45
N LEU A 27 -5.04 -9.73 1.75
CA LEU A 27 -5.38 -8.45 2.36
C LEU A 27 -6.49 -8.62 3.40
N GLN A 28 -7.54 -9.37 3.08
CA GLN A 28 -8.61 -9.71 4.02
C GLN A 28 -8.06 -10.41 5.26
N LYS A 29 -7.19 -11.42 5.08
CA LYS A 29 -6.56 -12.15 6.17
C LYS A 29 -5.65 -11.27 7.03
N VAL A 30 -4.96 -10.29 6.45
CA VAL A 30 -4.09 -9.37 7.20
C VAL A 30 -4.95 -8.39 8.00
N LEU A 31 -5.97 -7.81 7.38
CA LEU A 31 -6.85 -6.84 8.01
C LEU A 31 -7.74 -7.45 9.09
N SER A 32 -8.09 -8.74 9.00
CA SER A 32 -8.95 -9.42 9.98
C SER A 32 -8.25 -9.82 11.28
N LYS A 33 -6.92 -9.68 11.37
CA LYS A 33 -6.14 -10.14 12.52
C LYS A 33 -5.75 -8.97 13.44
N PRO A 34 -5.46 -9.22 14.74
CA PRO A 34 -5.17 -8.13 15.68
C PRO A 34 -3.81 -7.45 15.46
N GLU A 35 -2.90 -8.01 14.66
CA GLU A 35 -1.60 -7.39 14.41
C GLU A 35 -1.73 -6.04 13.69
N GLN A 36 -0.88 -5.08 14.08
CA GLN A 36 -0.91 -3.74 13.52
C GLN A 36 -0.55 -3.71 12.04
N VAL A 37 -1.43 -3.06 11.26
CA VAL A 37 -1.28 -2.76 9.84
C VAL A 37 -1.14 -1.24 9.68
N ARG A 38 -0.24 -0.82 8.80
CA ARG A 38 -0.02 0.59 8.50
C ARG A 38 -0.21 0.91 7.03
N PHE A 39 -0.69 2.11 6.77
CA PHE A 39 -0.67 2.75 5.47
C PHE A 39 0.17 4.02 5.51
N ALA A 40 1.01 4.23 4.51
CA ALA A 40 1.57 5.55 4.26
C ALA A 40 0.58 6.36 3.41
N TRP A 41 0.52 7.69 3.61
CA TRP A 41 -0.30 8.56 2.76
C TRP A 41 0.03 8.39 1.27
N ILE A 42 1.30 8.19 0.92
CA ILE A 42 1.71 7.96 -0.47
C ILE A 42 1.05 6.70 -1.06
N THR A 43 0.86 5.64 -0.27
CA THR A 43 0.16 4.42 -0.70
C THR A 43 -1.31 4.71 -0.97
N ILE A 44 -1.99 5.42 -0.07
CA ILE A 44 -3.42 5.78 -0.21
C ILE A 44 -3.62 6.67 -1.43
N LEU A 45 -2.81 7.72 -1.57
CA LEU A 45 -2.91 8.65 -2.70
C LEU A 45 -2.59 7.96 -4.03
N ALA A 46 -1.60 7.06 -4.06
CA ALA A 46 -1.30 6.27 -5.25
C ALA A 46 -2.45 5.32 -5.61
N PHE A 47 -3.09 4.68 -4.62
CA PHE A 47 -4.28 3.86 -4.85
C PHE A 47 -5.41 4.70 -5.45
N LEU A 48 -5.77 5.83 -4.84
CA LEU A 48 -6.81 6.73 -5.34
C LEU A 48 -6.50 7.20 -6.76
N ARG A 49 -5.27 7.66 -7.03
CA ARG A 49 -4.84 8.14 -8.34
C ARG A 49 -4.90 7.06 -9.43
N ILE A 50 -4.43 5.85 -9.13
CA ILE A 50 -4.29 4.80 -10.13
C ILE A 50 -5.63 4.10 -10.37
N SER A 51 -6.33 3.71 -9.30
CA SER A 51 -7.60 2.97 -9.39
C SER A 51 -8.72 3.75 -10.07
N THR A 52 -8.64 5.08 -10.09
CA THR A 52 -9.64 5.95 -10.73
C THR A 52 -9.23 6.41 -12.14
N ASN A 53 -8.09 5.95 -12.65
CA ASN A 53 -7.56 6.39 -13.94
C ASN A 53 -7.75 5.32 -15.03
N HIS A 54 -8.60 5.61 -16.02
CA HIS A 54 -8.90 4.74 -17.17
C HIS A 54 -7.67 4.27 -17.97
N ARG A 55 -6.57 5.03 -17.99
CA ARG A 55 -5.35 4.64 -18.71
C ARG A 55 -4.50 3.63 -17.94
N ALA A 56 -4.62 3.61 -16.61
CA ALA A 56 -3.80 2.79 -15.73
C ALA A 56 -4.55 1.61 -15.12
N PHE A 57 -5.89 1.65 -15.11
CA PHE A 57 -6.73 0.65 -14.47
C PHE A 57 -7.87 0.25 -15.43
N PRO A 58 -7.89 -0.99 -15.95
CA PRO A 58 -8.79 -1.39 -17.03
C PRO A 58 -10.29 -1.20 -16.75
N LYS A 59 -10.69 -1.34 -15.47
CA LYS A 59 -12.05 -1.08 -14.98
C LYS A 59 -11.97 -0.09 -13.82
N PRO A 60 -11.75 1.20 -14.09
CA PRO A 60 -11.47 2.17 -13.05
C PRO A 60 -12.65 2.31 -12.12
N LEU A 61 -12.35 2.42 -10.83
CA LEU A 61 -13.31 2.79 -9.81
C LEU A 61 -13.71 4.24 -10.01
N SER A 62 -14.94 4.58 -9.66
CA SER A 62 -15.28 5.97 -9.40
C SER A 62 -14.48 6.48 -8.19
N ILE A 63 -14.25 7.79 -8.15
CA ILE A 63 -13.59 8.43 -6.99
C ILE A 63 -14.36 8.11 -5.70
N LYS A 64 -15.70 8.03 -5.75
CA LYS A 64 -16.54 7.70 -4.62
C LYS A 64 -16.28 6.27 -4.12
N GLU A 65 -16.25 5.28 -5.01
CA GLU A 65 -15.96 3.88 -4.63
C GLU A 65 -14.55 3.75 -4.04
N ALA A 66 -13.56 4.39 -4.65
CA ALA A 66 -12.19 4.35 -4.16
C ALA A 66 -12.06 4.97 -2.75
N LEU A 67 -12.73 6.09 -2.49
CA LEU A 67 -12.78 6.73 -1.17
C LEU A 67 -13.51 5.87 -0.13
N THR A 68 -14.62 5.22 -0.52
CA THR A 68 -15.34 4.30 0.36
C THR A 68 -14.44 3.13 0.79
N ILE A 69 -13.72 2.51 -0.15
CA ILE A 69 -12.78 1.43 0.16
C ILE A 69 -11.69 1.89 1.13
N VAL A 70 -11.11 3.07 0.91
CA VAL A 70 -10.09 3.62 1.82
C VAL A 70 -10.68 3.88 3.21
N ALA A 71 -11.90 4.43 3.29
CA ALA A 71 -12.57 4.69 4.56
C ALA A 71 -12.84 3.39 5.34
N GLU A 72 -13.23 2.31 4.65
CA GLU A 72 -13.41 0.98 5.27
C GLU A 72 -12.11 0.45 5.88
N TRP A 73 -10.97 0.60 5.20
CA TRP A 73 -9.68 0.21 5.77
C TRP A 73 -9.31 1.04 6.99
N LEU A 74 -9.49 2.36 6.93
CA LEU A 74 -9.12 3.27 8.02
C LEU A 74 -10.07 3.18 9.23
N ALA A 75 -11.26 2.60 9.06
CA ALA A 75 -12.19 2.34 10.15
C ALA A 75 -11.79 1.14 11.03
N LEU A 76 -10.84 0.31 10.57
CA LEU A 76 -10.38 -0.86 11.32
C LEU A 76 -9.46 -0.46 12.48
N SER A 77 -9.70 -1.03 13.67
CA SER A 77 -8.98 -0.66 14.90
C SER A 77 -7.49 -1.00 14.90
N ASN A 78 -7.08 -1.99 14.10
CA ASN A 78 -5.70 -2.42 13.91
C ASN A 78 -4.96 -1.64 12.79
N VAL A 79 -5.64 -0.74 12.09
CA VAL A 79 -5.08 0.06 11.00
C VAL A 79 -4.70 1.46 11.50
N GLN A 80 -3.49 1.90 11.12
CA GLN A 80 -3.02 3.26 11.41
C GLN A 80 -2.32 3.89 10.21
N ILE A 81 -2.39 5.21 10.12
CA ILE A 81 -1.53 5.96 9.21
C ILE A 81 -0.11 6.01 9.78
N LEU A 82 0.88 5.83 8.90
CA LEU A 82 2.28 6.11 9.16
C LEU A 82 2.63 7.46 8.55
N ASP A 83 2.82 8.45 9.42
CA ASP A 83 3.29 9.76 9.00
C ASP A 83 4.82 9.76 8.83
N PRO A 84 5.34 10.37 7.76
CA PRO A 84 6.78 10.56 7.61
C PRO A 84 7.27 11.54 8.69
N SER A 85 8.42 11.24 9.30
CA SER A 85 9.11 12.19 10.18
C SER A 85 9.95 13.18 9.37
N GLU A 86 10.41 14.25 10.01
CA GLU A 86 11.36 15.21 9.40
C GLU A 86 12.65 14.53 8.90
N ARG A 87 13.04 13.43 9.56
CA ARG A 87 14.22 12.63 9.22
C ARG A 87 13.96 11.59 8.13
N HIS A 88 12.76 11.52 7.57
CA HIS A 88 12.38 10.45 6.65
C HIS A 88 13.30 10.38 5.42
N PHE A 89 13.62 11.54 4.83
CA PHE A 89 14.54 11.59 3.69
C PHE A 89 15.99 11.26 4.09
N GLU A 90 16.45 11.75 5.24
CA GLU A 90 17.78 11.41 5.76
C GLU A 90 17.94 9.91 5.96
N ILE A 91 16.97 9.25 6.60
CA ILE A 91 16.97 7.80 6.84
C ILE A 91 16.95 7.03 5.51
N LEU A 92 16.11 7.48 4.55
CA LEU A 92 16.06 6.88 3.22
C LEU A 92 17.41 6.97 2.50
N SER A 93 18.05 8.14 2.55
CA SER A 93 19.33 8.39 1.89
C SER A 93 20.49 7.64 2.57
N SER A 94 20.47 7.50 3.90
CA SER A 94 21.50 6.79 4.66
C SER A 94 21.41 5.27 4.47
N ALA A 95 20.20 4.73 4.31
CA ALA A 95 19.99 3.30 4.03
C ALA A 95 20.69 2.84 2.73
N ARG A 96 20.84 3.71 1.73
CA ARG A 96 21.59 3.40 0.51
C ARG A 96 23.09 3.26 0.75
N TYR A 97 23.67 4.04 1.65
CA TYR A 97 25.10 3.94 1.97
C TYR A 97 25.47 2.63 2.68
N SER A 98 24.55 2.09 3.49
CA SER A 98 24.74 0.80 4.18
C SER A 98 24.57 -0.42 3.27
N LEU A 99 23.86 -0.30 2.15
CA LEU A 99 23.70 -1.38 1.17
C LEU A 99 24.87 -1.43 0.17
N SER A 100 25.48 -0.29 -0.16
CA SER A 100 26.71 -0.23 -0.96
C SER A 100 27.96 -0.76 -0.24
N SER A 101 28.00 -0.73 1.10
CA SER A 101 29.14 -1.23 1.88
C SER A 101 29.13 -2.74 2.12
N ARG A 102 28.10 -3.47 1.68
CA ARG A 102 28.02 -4.94 1.71
C ARG A 102 28.24 -5.62 0.36
N GLY A 103 28.53 -4.85 -0.70
CA GLY A 103 28.65 -5.33 -2.08
C GLY A 103 30.05 -5.29 -2.69
N SER A 104 31.12 -5.22 -1.89
CA SER A 104 32.50 -5.31 -2.39
C SER A 104 33.33 -6.24 -1.51
N GLY A 105 33.13 -7.54 -1.71
CA GLY A 105 33.84 -8.58 -0.99
C GLY A 105 33.73 -9.93 -1.69
N ARG A 106 34.49 -10.03 -2.81
CA ARG A 106 34.77 -11.20 -3.66
C ARG A 106 33.75 -11.54 -4.74
#